data_AF-A0A972QX13-F1
#
_entry.id   AF-A0A972QX13-F1
#
_cell.length_a   1.000
_cell.length_b   1.000
_cell.length_c   1.000
_cell.angle_alpha   90.00
_cell.angle_beta   90.00
_cell.angle_gamma   90.00
#
_symmetry.space_group_name_H-M   'P 1'
#
loop_
_entity.id
_entity.type
_entity.pdbx_description
1 polymer ?
#
loop_
_entity_poly.entity_id
_entity_poly.type
_entity_poly.pdbx_seq_one_letter_code
_entity_poly.pdbx_strand_id
1 'polypeptide(L)'
;LMSEKLQQYDGIPLLKQTLNAKTRGKRMIELLKKFEGEIDKDIINSIASDHGEKGTDTHMKSMCQHPKGLRYNFKTLVSFIAQPKDKCFWIYEGNPCENKVKKYTFD
;
A
#
# COMPACT_ATOMS: atom_id res chain seq x y z
N LEU A 1 12.84 30.22 21.47
CA LEU A 1 11.49 30.59 21.00
C LEU A 1 11.12 29.72 19.81
N MET A 2 10.49 28.57 20.04
CA MET A 2 9.84 27.82 18.97
C MET A 2 8.65 28.65 18.50
N SER A 3 8.61 28.97 17.21
CA SER A 3 7.54 29.73 16.59
C SER A 3 6.22 28.94 16.73
N GLU A 4 5.17 29.62 17.21
CA GLU A 4 3.80 29.10 17.38
C GLU A 4 3.23 28.45 16.10
N LYS A 5 3.86 28.66 14.93
CA LYS A 5 3.49 27.99 13.67
C LYS A 5 3.82 26.49 13.63
N LEU A 6 4.68 25.98 14.51
CA LEU A 6 5.03 24.55 14.54
C LEU A 6 4.04 23.69 15.34
N GLN A 7 3.30 24.27 16.31
CA GLN A 7 2.31 23.52 17.09
C GLN A 7 1.05 23.14 16.30
N GLN A 8 0.80 23.75 15.14
CA GLN A 8 -0.34 23.39 14.27
C GLN A 8 -0.11 22.10 13.46
N TYR A 9 1.10 21.54 13.46
CA TYR A 9 1.45 20.38 12.64
C TYR A 9 1.26 19.02 13.32
N ASP A 10 1.00 18.98 14.63
CA ASP A 10 1.02 17.69 15.36
C ASP A 10 -0.31 16.91 15.32
N GLY A 11 -1.44 17.52 14.92
CA GLY A 11 -2.76 16.86 14.91
C GLY A 11 -3.25 16.36 13.55
N ILE A 12 -2.90 17.06 12.47
CA ILE A 12 -3.42 16.82 11.11
C ILE A 12 -2.81 15.56 10.43
N PRO A 13 -1.51 15.25 10.60
CA PRO A 13 -0.89 14.08 9.98
C PRO A 13 -1.42 12.75 10.55
N LEU A 14 -1.61 12.66 11.87
CA LEU A 14 -2.11 11.44 12.51
C LEU A 14 -3.53 11.13 12.02
N LEU A 15 -4.43 12.12 12.05
CA LEU A 15 -5.81 11.95 11.58
C LEU A 15 -5.87 11.47 10.11
N LYS A 16 -5.00 12.03 9.25
CA LYS A 16 -4.89 11.62 7.84
C LYS A 16 -4.33 10.20 7.66
N GLN A 17 -3.37 9.79 8.49
CA GLN A 17 -2.87 8.41 8.50
C GLN A 17 -3.98 7.44 8.89
N THR A 18 -4.78 7.77 9.91
CA THR A 18 -5.92 6.93 10.34
C THR A 18 -7.02 6.87 9.28
N LEU A 19 -7.29 7.99 8.59
CA LEU A 19 -8.26 8.02 7.49
C LEU A 19 -7.82 7.17 6.30
N ASN A 20 -6.55 7.24 5.89
CA ASN A 20 -6.02 6.37 4.84
C ASN A 20 -6.00 4.90 5.26
N ALA A 21 -5.78 4.59 6.54
CA ALA A 21 -5.84 3.22 7.04
C ALA A 21 -7.24 2.61 6.88
N LYS A 22 -8.30 3.38 7.21
CA LYS A 22 -9.69 2.92 7.03
C LYS A 22 -10.02 2.64 5.56
N THR A 23 -9.64 3.55 4.66
CA THR A 23 -9.85 3.39 3.22
C THR A 23 -9.09 2.19 2.65
N ARG A 24 -7.82 1.99 3.04
CA ARG A 24 -7.04 0.80 2.64
C ARG A 24 -7.66 -0.49 3.16
N GLY A 25 -8.12 -0.50 4.41
CA GLY A 25 -8.80 -1.66 5.00
C GLY A 25 -10.06 -2.05 4.23
N LYS A 26 -10.92 -1.06 3.94
CA LYS A 26 -12.12 -1.26 3.11
C LYS A 26 -11.76 -1.85 1.74
N ARG A 27 -10.79 -1.24 1.04
CA ARG A 27 -10.37 -1.68 -0.29
C ARG A 27 -9.76 -3.09 -0.27
N MET A 28 -8.95 -3.41 0.74
CA MET A 28 -8.39 -4.75 0.90
C MET A 28 -9.51 -5.80 1.06
N ILE A 29 -10.55 -5.54 1.86
CA ILE A 29 -11.69 -6.45 2.00
C ILE A 29 -12.41 -6.65 0.67
N GLU A 30 -12.64 -5.58 -0.10
CA GLU A 30 -13.25 -5.67 -1.43
C GLU A 30 -12.44 -6.55 -2.39
N LEU A 31 -11.12 -6.35 -2.42
CA LEU A 31 -10.21 -7.12 -3.27
C LEU A 31 -10.15 -8.59 -2.85
N LEU A 32 -10.06 -8.87 -1.55
CA LEU A 32 -10.04 -10.25 -1.03
C LEU A 32 -11.34 -10.99 -1.35
N LYS A 33 -12.50 -10.33 -1.23
CA LYS A 33 -13.80 -10.90 -1.63
C LYS A 33 -13.88 -11.13 -3.14
N LYS A 34 -13.35 -10.21 -3.95
CA LYS A 34 -13.35 -10.32 -5.41
C LYS A 34 -12.60 -11.55 -5.92
N PHE A 35 -11.51 -11.93 -5.25
CA PHE A 35 -10.65 -13.04 -5.64
C PHE A 35 -10.75 -14.25 -4.69
N GLU A 36 -11.86 -14.37 -3.96
CA GLU A 36 -12.07 -15.46 -3.02
C GLU A 36 -11.97 -16.82 -3.73
N GLY A 37 -11.19 -17.74 -3.18
CA GLY A 37 -10.95 -19.07 -3.76
C GLY A 37 -9.95 -19.11 -4.93
N GLU A 38 -9.52 -17.96 -5.44
CA GLU A 38 -8.63 -17.86 -6.62
C GLU A 38 -7.27 -17.23 -6.27
N ILE A 39 -6.95 -17.02 -4.99
CA ILE A 39 -5.75 -16.28 -4.60
C ILE A 39 -4.47 -17.03 -4.99
N ASP A 40 -3.80 -16.54 -6.04
CA ASP A 40 -2.45 -16.92 -6.43
C ASP A 40 -1.47 -15.74 -6.32
N LYS A 41 -0.20 -15.98 -6.69
CA LYS A 41 0.87 -14.97 -6.61
C LYS A 41 0.62 -13.77 -7.53
N ASP A 42 0.00 -13.95 -8.69
CA ASP A 42 -0.26 -12.84 -9.62
C ASP A 42 -1.43 -11.98 -9.14
N ILE A 43 -2.44 -12.60 -8.52
CA ILE A 43 -3.53 -11.89 -7.83
C ILE A 43 -3.00 -11.12 -6.62
N ILE A 44 -2.17 -11.72 -5.76
CA ILE A 44 -1.58 -10.98 -4.64
C ILE A 44 -0.71 -9.82 -5.14
N ASN A 45 0.03 -10.00 -6.24
CA ASN A 45 0.78 -8.91 -6.86
C ASN A 45 -0.13 -7.79 -7.36
N SER A 46 -1.26 -8.13 -7.98
CA SER A 46 -2.29 -7.17 -8.42
C SER A 46 -2.86 -6.39 -7.24
N ILE A 47 -3.17 -7.06 -6.12
CA ILE A 47 -3.64 -6.43 -4.89
C ILE A 47 -2.59 -5.49 -4.28
N ALA A 48 -1.32 -5.93 -4.21
CA ALA A 48 -0.21 -5.12 -3.70
C ALA A 48 0.04 -3.87 -4.58
N SER A 49 -0.24 -3.98 -5.87
CA SER A 49 -0.08 -2.92 -6.87
C SER A 49 -1.31 -2.00 -7.01
N ASP A 50 -2.40 -2.27 -6.29
CA ASP A 50 -3.66 -1.54 -6.45
C ASP A 50 -3.55 -0.07 -5.96
N HIS A 51 -4.03 0.85 -6.79
CA HIS A 51 -4.13 2.30 -6.53
C HIS A 51 -5.56 2.75 -6.19
N GLY A 52 -6.47 1.82 -5.94
CA GLY A 52 -7.88 2.07 -5.68
C GLY A 52 -8.68 2.39 -6.95
N GLU A 53 -9.99 2.48 -6.79
CA GLU A 53 -10.92 2.63 -7.90
C GLU A 53 -11.15 4.12 -8.24
N LYS A 54 -11.00 4.47 -9.52
CA LYS A 54 -11.23 5.84 -10.01
C LYS A 54 -12.65 6.31 -9.65
N GLY A 55 -12.77 7.55 -9.17
CA GLY A 55 -14.06 8.13 -8.78
C GLY A 55 -14.56 7.73 -7.38
N THR A 56 -13.83 6.87 -6.67
CA THR A 56 -14.18 6.47 -5.29
C THR A 56 -13.26 7.12 -4.26
N ASP A 57 -13.60 6.96 -2.98
CA ASP A 57 -12.78 7.40 -1.85
C ASP A 57 -11.44 6.65 -1.73
N THR A 58 -11.30 5.49 -2.41
CA THR A 58 -10.07 4.68 -2.45
C THR A 58 -9.04 5.15 -3.47
N HIS A 59 -9.44 5.99 -4.42
CA HIS A 59 -8.55 6.42 -5.51
C HIS A 59 -7.29 7.11 -4.98
N MET A 60 -6.12 6.57 -5.34
CA MET A 60 -4.79 6.99 -4.90
C MET A 60 -4.54 6.89 -3.39
N LYS A 61 -5.39 6.17 -2.65
CA LYS A 61 -5.31 5.97 -1.19
C LYS A 61 -5.29 4.48 -0.83
N SER A 62 -4.86 3.65 -1.76
CA SER A 62 -4.88 2.20 -1.64
C SER A 62 -3.51 1.64 -1.21
N MET A 63 -3.21 0.38 -1.54
CA MET A 63 -2.02 -0.35 -1.10
C MET A 63 -0.74 0.22 -1.72
N CYS A 64 -0.76 0.47 -3.03
CA CYS A 64 0.39 1.04 -3.72
C CYS A 64 0.34 2.58 -3.64
N GLN A 65 1.15 3.16 -2.76
CA GLN A 65 1.15 4.60 -2.51
C GLN A 65 2.27 5.31 -3.26
N HIS A 66 1.90 6.33 -4.03
CA HIS A 66 2.84 7.19 -4.74
C HIS A 66 2.74 8.61 -4.17
N PRO A 67 3.87 9.31 -4.03
CA PRO A 67 3.86 10.71 -3.62
C PRO A 67 3.08 11.53 -4.65
N LYS A 68 2.20 12.43 -4.19
CA LYS A 68 1.39 13.30 -5.05
C LYS A 68 1.51 14.77 -4.62
N GLY A 69 2.38 15.48 -5.33
CA GLY A 69 2.66 16.90 -5.08
C GLY A 69 3.16 17.15 -3.65
N LEU A 70 3.13 18.42 -3.21
CA LEU A 70 3.67 18.83 -1.91
C LEU A 70 2.82 18.40 -0.69
N ARG A 71 1.59 17.92 -0.90
CA ARG A 71 0.62 17.65 0.17
C ARG A 71 0.54 16.18 0.60
N TYR A 72 1.05 15.25 -0.20
CA TYR A 72 1.01 13.82 0.08
C TYR A 72 2.36 13.19 -0.25
N ASN A 73 3.24 13.12 0.75
CA ASN A 73 4.61 12.59 0.59
C ASN A 73 4.75 11.14 1.06
N PHE A 74 3.65 10.37 1.08
CA PHE A 74 3.72 8.95 1.43
C PHE A 74 4.04 8.12 0.19
N LYS A 75 4.93 7.14 0.37
CA LYS A 75 5.38 6.23 -0.69
C LYS A 75 5.52 4.81 -0.13
N THR A 76 5.11 3.82 -0.92
CA THR A 76 5.46 2.42 -0.64
C THR A 76 6.96 2.22 -0.81
N LEU A 77 7.66 1.94 0.29
CA LEU A 77 9.12 1.76 0.29
C LEU A 77 9.54 0.35 -0.07
N VAL A 78 8.78 -0.65 0.40
CA VAL A 78 9.00 -2.06 0.12
C VAL A 78 7.65 -2.75 0.08
N SER A 79 7.50 -3.75 -0.78
CA SER A 79 6.41 -4.72 -0.74
C SER A 79 6.98 -6.12 -0.85
N PHE A 80 6.34 -7.10 -0.24
CA PHE A 80 6.70 -8.49 -0.43
C PHE A 80 5.48 -9.40 -0.48
N ILE A 81 5.62 -10.50 -1.19
CA ILE A 81 4.67 -11.60 -1.25
C ILE A 81 5.37 -12.81 -0.65
N ALA A 82 4.73 -13.44 0.34
CA ALA A 82 5.23 -14.65 0.98
C ALA A 82 4.42 -15.85 0.49
N GLN A 83 5.11 -16.92 0.08
CA GLN A 83 4.49 -18.22 -0.20
C GLN A 83 5.15 -19.28 0.67
N PRO A 84 4.63 -19.48 1.89
CA PRO A 84 5.26 -20.36 2.89
C PRO A 84 5.36 -21.81 2.42
N LYS A 85 4.35 -22.32 1.70
CA LYS A 85 4.33 -23.69 1.16
C LYS A 85 5.57 -23.98 0.30
N ASP A 86 6.02 -23.00 -0.47
CA ASP A 86 7.16 -23.13 -1.38
C ASP A 86 8.42 -22.47 -0.82
N LYS A 87 8.41 -22.12 0.48
CA LYS A 87 9.51 -21.44 1.18
C LYS A 87 10.13 -20.33 0.35
N CYS A 88 9.32 -19.38 -0.13
CA CYS A 88 9.84 -18.26 -0.93
C CYS A 88 9.18 -16.92 -0.64
N PHE A 89 9.94 -15.86 -0.92
CA PHE A 89 9.45 -14.48 -0.98
C PHE A 89 9.69 -13.89 -2.37
N TRP A 90 8.78 -13.01 -2.77
CA TRP A 90 8.98 -12.05 -3.84
C TRP A 90 9.03 -10.66 -3.24
N ILE A 91 10.15 -9.96 -3.40
CA ILE A 91 10.37 -8.63 -2.81
C ILE A 91 10.45 -7.59 -3.92
N TYR A 92 9.75 -6.47 -3.70
CA TYR A 92 9.77 -5.28 -4.53
C TYR A 92 10.40 -4.15 -3.71
N GLU A 93 11.51 -3.61 -4.21
CA GLU A 93 12.11 -2.40 -3.65
C GLU A 93 11.37 -1.18 -4.21
N GLY A 94 10.41 -0.66 -3.44
CA GLY A 94 9.51 0.42 -3.84
C GLY A 94 8.09 -0.05 -4.17
N ASN A 95 7.44 0.72 -5.05
CA ASN A 95 6.10 0.45 -5.52
C ASN A 95 6.05 -0.79 -6.42
N PRO A 96 5.27 -1.84 -6.10
CA PRO A 96 5.25 -3.08 -6.87
C PRO A 96 4.73 -2.89 -8.31
N CYS A 97 3.94 -1.85 -8.59
CA CYS A 97 3.47 -1.55 -9.94
C CYS A 97 4.55 -0.98 -10.89
N GLU A 98 5.66 -0.47 -10.35
CA GLU A 98 6.75 0.16 -11.13
C GLU A 98 8.08 -0.61 -11.02
N ASN A 99 8.26 -1.39 -9.95
CA ASN A 99 9.55 -1.97 -9.60
C ASN A 99 9.63 -3.45 -9.98
N LYS A 100 10.84 -3.88 -10.32
CA LYS A 100 11.12 -5.29 -10.62
C LYS A 100 11.08 -6.12 -9.34
N VAL A 101 10.58 -7.34 -9.48
CA VAL A 101 10.51 -8.32 -8.39
C VAL A 101 11.80 -9.12 -8.28
N LYS A 102 12.26 -9.35 -7.06
CA LYS A 102 13.34 -10.31 -6.76
C LYS A 102 12.78 -11.47 -5.94
N LYS A 103 13.01 -12.71 -6.41
CA LYS A 103 12.61 -13.93 -5.71
C LYS A 103 13.75 -14.39 -4.79
N TYR A 104 13.39 -14.77 -3.57
CA TYR A 104 14.27 -15.43 -2.60
C TYR A 104 13.65 -16.77 -2.21
N THR A 105 14.45 -17.83 -2.17
CA THR A 105 14.05 -19.18 -1.75
C THR A 105 14.84 -19.58 -0.51
N PHE A 106 14.21 -20.34 0.38
CA PHE A 106 14.85 -20.90 1.56
C PHE A 106 14.84 -22.42 1.40
N ASP A 107 16.02 -23.02 1.33
CA ASP A 107 16.19 -24.46 1.27
C ASP A 107 16.04 -25.07 2.68
#